data_AF-A0A3B9YGR1-F1
#
_entry.id   AF-A0A3B9YGR1-F1
#
_cell.length_a   1.000
_cell.length_b   1.000
_cell.length_c   1.000
_cell.angle_alpha   90.00
_cell.angle_beta   90.00
_cell.angle_gamma   90.00
#
_symmetry.space_group_name_H-M   'P 1'
#
loop_
_entity.id
_entity.type
_entity.pdbx_description
1 polymer ?
#
loop_
_entity_poly.entity_id
_entity_poly.type
_entity_poly.pdbx_seq_one_letter_code
_entity_poly.pdbx_strand_id
1 'polypeptide(L)'
;DRGIRYFLSTVAFSGLLAAYAAERTRPAGGWMRALHWSVSGLALAHLALSAATLGNNFASACGPKSTHRQAGVWLEENVKPGESVGLWELPRPANSPYFRLDKFPLTLLDYRDAEKLDRKDLPEWVVLHQPKLFRRPEALQVLEGYTLAARFDRPKLVPWLEVHWSETTANPVFEIYRKKR
;
A
#
# COMPACT_ATOMS: atom_id res chain seq x y z
N ASP A 1 17.40 -0.38 -9.42
CA ASP A 1 16.07 0.22 -9.25
C ASP A 1 16.03 1.64 -9.82
N ARG A 2 15.31 1.85 -10.92
CA ARG A 2 15.23 3.16 -11.62
C ARG A 2 14.20 4.09 -10.96
N GLY A 3 13.17 3.53 -10.31
CA GLY A 3 12.07 4.31 -9.73
C GLY A 3 12.50 5.19 -8.57
N ILE A 4 13.38 4.68 -7.70
CA ILE A 4 13.94 5.42 -6.56
C ILE A 4 14.76 6.63 -7.03
N ARG A 5 15.52 6.50 -8.13
CA ARG A 5 16.34 7.60 -8.67
C ARG A 5 15.49 8.74 -9.21
N TYR A 6 14.43 8.43 -9.96
CA TYR A 6 13.52 9.45 -10.49
C TYR A 6 12.71 10.13 -9.39
N PHE A 7 12.25 9.38 -8.38
CA PHE A 7 11.52 9.95 -7.25
C PHE A 7 12.33 10.99 -6.47
N LEU A 8 13.57 10.65 -6.09
CA LEU A 8 14.46 11.57 -5.38
C LEU A 8 14.80 12.81 -6.23
N SER A 9 14.94 12.63 -7.54
CA SER A 9 15.16 13.73 -8.48
C SER A 9 13.96 14.66 -8.58
N THR A 10 12.74 14.13 -8.59
CA THR A 10 11.51 14.93 -8.58
C THR A 10 11.34 15.71 -7.29
N VAL A 11 11.59 15.09 -6.12
CA VAL A 11 11.53 15.80 -4.83
C VAL A 11 12.57 16.93 -4.76
N ALA A 12 13.80 16.67 -5.20
CA ALA A 12 14.85 17.69 -5.26
C ALA A 12 14.49 18.84 -6.22
N PHE A 13 13.96 18.51 -7.40
CA PHE A 13 13.54 19.49 -8.41
C PHE A 13 12.34 20.33 -7.95
N SER A 14 11.34 19.72 -7.32
CA SER A 14 10.20 20.42 -6.74
C SER A 14 10.61 21.31 -5.57
N GLY A 15 11.57 20.88 -4.74
CA GLY A 15 12.15 21.72 -3.68
C GLY A 15 12.90 22.94 -4.24
N LEU A 16 13.67 22.76 -5.31
CA LEU A 16 14.35 23.85 -6.02
C LEU A 16 13.36 24.82 -6.67
N LEU A 17 12.29 24.32 -7.31
CA LEU A 17 11.23 25.15 -7.90
C LEU A 17 10.46 25.94 -6.83
N ALA A 18 10.19 25.34 -5.68
CA ALA A 18 9.53 26.02 -4.56
C ALA A 18 10.42 27.13 -3.99
N ALA A 19 11.72 26.86 -3.82
CA ALA A 19 12.69 27.87 -3.38
C ALA A 19 12.84 29.02 -4.40
N TYR A 20 12.87 28.70 -5.69
CA TYR A 20 12.94 29.69 -6.77
C TYR A 20 11.67 30.56 -6.88
N ALA A 21 10.49 29.95 -6.75
CA ALA A 21 9.22 30.68 -6.70
C ALA A 21 9.14 31.58 -5.46
N ALA A 22 9.69 31.13 -4.33
CA ALA A 22 9.77 31.92 -3.11
C ALA A 22 10.71 33.13 -3.23
N GLU A 23 11.82 32.96 -3.94
CA GLU A 23 12.75 34.06 -4.23
C GLU A 23 12.14 35.12 -5.16
N ARG A 24 11.37 34.70 -6.17
CA ARG A 24 10.77 35.62 -7.15
C ARG A 24 9.56 36.39 -6.67
N THR A 25 8.85 35.89 -5.66
CA THR A 25 7.59 36.51 -5.21
C THR A 25 7.76 37.56 -4.12
N ARG A 26 9.01 37.97 -3.79
CA ARG A 26 9.40 38.94 -2.74
C ARG A 26 8.25 39.85 -2.30
N PRO A 27 7.49 39.47 -1.25
CA PRO A 27 6.38 40.28 -0.81
C PRO A 27 6.89 41.61 -0.21
N ALA A 28 6.17 42.68 -0.50
CA ALA A 28 6.56 44.07 -0.23
C ALA A 28 6.56 44.46 1.27
N GLY A 29 6.01 43.62 2.15
CA GLY A 29 5.89 43.87 3.59
C GLY A 29 6.49 42.77 4.48
N GLY A 30 6.95 43.13 5.67
CA GLY A 30 7.63 42.22 6.61
C GLY A 30 6.76 41.03 7.05
N TRP A 31 5.47 41.24 7.31
CA TRP A 31 4.56 40.17 7.75
C TRP A 31 4.22 39.19 6.62
N MET A 32 4.02 39.68 5.39
CA MET A 32 3.78 38.83 4.22
C MET A 32 5.03 37.99 3.88
N ARG A 33 6.23 38.56 4.08
CA ARG A 33 7.50 37.85 3.94
C ARG A 33 7.64 36.73 4.99
N ALA A 34 7.33 37.03 6.24
CA ALA A 34 7.34 36.03 7.32
C ALA A 34 6.34 34.90 7.05
N LEU A 35 5.11 35.22 6.63
CA LEU A 35 4.10 34.23 6.26
C LEU A 35 4.57 33.35 5.09
N HIS A 36 5.12 33.96 4.05
CA HIS A 36 5.63 33.25 2.88
C HIS A 36 6.74 32.26 3.23
N TRP A 37 7.74 32.68 4.03
CA TRP A 37 8.79 31.78 4.50
C TRP A 37 8.26 30.65 5.38
N SER A 38 7.30 30.94 6.26
CA SER A 38 6.67 29.91 7.10
C SER A 38 5.94 28.87 6.25
N VAL A 39 5.15 29.29 5.26
CA VAL A 39 4.42 28.37 4.37
C VAL A 39 5.38 27.55 3.52
N SER A 40 6.41 28.17 2.92
CA SER A 40 7.43 27.47 2.13
C SER A 40 8.23 26.49 2.99
N GLY A 41 8.59 26.88 4.22
CA GLY A 41 9.26 26.01 5.17
C GLY A 41 8.42 24.80 5.56
N LEU A 42 7.13 25.00 5.83
CA LEU A 42 6.19 23.91 6.10
C LEU A 42 6.03 22.97 4.90
N ALA A 43 5.94 23.52 3.69
CA ALA A 43 5.87 22.72 2.46
C ALA A 43 7.13 21.86 2.27
N LEU A 44 8.32 22.44 2.45
CA LEU A 44 9.59 21.71 2.37
C LEU A 44 9.71 20.63 3.46
N ALA A 45 9.31 20.94 4.70
CA ALA A 45 9.29 19.97 5.78
C ALA A 45 8.34 18.80 5.49
N HIS A 46 7.15 19.08 4.95
CA HIS A 46 6.21 18.05 4.54
C HIS A 46 6.76 17.15 3.41
N LEU A 47 7.40 17.75 2.40
CA LEU A 47 8.05 17.00 1.33
C LEU A 47 9.18 16.11 1.85
N ALA A 48 10.04 16.64 2.73
CA ALA A 48 11.12 15.89 3.35
C ALA A 48 10.59 14.70 4.17
N LEU A 49 9.55 14.91 4.98
CA LEU A 49 8.91 13.84 5.76
C LEU A 49 8.25 12.79 4.87
N SER A 50 7.64 13.20 3.77
CA SER A 50 7.04 12.29 2.79
C SER A 50 8.10 11.43 2.09
N ALA A 51 9.22 12.04 1.69
CA ALA A 51 10.36 11.34 1.10
C ALA A 51 11.02 10.37 2.10
N ALA A 52 11.19 10.78 3.37
CA ALA A 52 11.71 9.92 4.42
C ALA A 52 10.77 8.74 4.71
N THR A 53 9.46 8.99 4.74
CA THR A 53 8.44 7.94 4.91
C THR A 53 8.51 6.92 3.77
N LEU A 54 8.75 7.38 2.54
CA LEU A 54 9.01 6.50 1.40
C LEU A 54 10.26 5.68 1.54
N GLY A 55 11.40 6.32 1.85
CA GLY A 55 12.65 5.64 2.08
C GLY A 55 12.51 4.52 3.12
N ASN A 56 11.80 4.81 4.22
CA ASN A 56 11.48 3.82 5.25
C ASN A 56 10.60 2.67 4.72
N ASN A 57 9.60 2.96 3.88
CA ASN A 57 8.72 1.95 3.29
C ASN A 57 9.52 0.98 2.39
N PHE A 58 10.37 1.52 1.51
CA PHE A 58 11.26 0.74 0.63
C PHE A 58 12.30 -0.05 1.42
N ALA A 59 12.97 0.56 2.39
CA ALA A 59 13.94 -0.12 3.25
C ALA A 59 13.28 -1.29 4.00
N SER A 60 12.06 -1.09 4.49
CA SER A 60 11.31 -2.15 5.18
C SER A 60 10.86 -3.26 4.22
N ALA A 61 10.64 -2.97 2.93
CA ALA A 61 10.11 -3.93 1.95
C ALA A 61 11.12 -5.02 1.59
N CYS A 62 12.41 -4.70 1.69
CA CYS A 62 13.51 -5.63 1.46
C CYS A 62 13.86 -6.49 2.69
N GLY A 63 13.23 -6.24 3.84
CA GLY A 63 13.63 -6.84 5.12
C GLY A 63 12.57 -7.74 5.76
N PRO A 64 12.81 -8.19 7.01
CA PRO A 64 11.85 -8.98 7.79
C PRO A 64 10.52 -8.25 8.08
N LYS A 65 10.52 -6.92 8.00
CA LYS A 65 9.33 -6.06 8.17
C LYS A 65 8.52 -5.88 6.89
N SER A 66 8.86 -6.63 5.83
CA SER A 66 8.14 -6.60 4.57
C SER A 66 6.74 -7.18 4.76
N THR A 67 5.71 -6.44 4.36
CA THR A 67 4.33 -6.92 4.47
C THR A 67 4.08 -8.12 3.56
N HIS A 68 4.74 -8.19 2.40
CA HIS A 68 4.73 -9.36 1.52
C HIS A 68 5.25 -10.61 2.22
N ARG A 69 6.40 -10.49 2.91
CA ARG A 69 7.03 -11.61 3.61
C ARG A 69 6.20 -12.02 4.83
N GLN A 70 5.76 -11.06 5.63
CA GLN A 70 4.97 -11.33 6.84
C GLN A 70 3.65 -12.01 6.51
N ALA A 71 2.92 -11.51 5.50
CA ALA A 71 1.68 -12.12 5.05
C ALA A 71 1.92 -13.53 4.47
N GLY A 72 3.00 -13.71 3.71
CA GLY A 72 3.36 -15.00 3.14
C GLY A 72 3.70 -16.06 4.18
N VAL A 73 4.55 -15.72 5.16
CA VAL A 73 4.85 -16.60 6.30
C VAL A 73 3.58 -16.94 7.09
N TRP A 74 2.74 -15.93 7.34
CA TRP A 74 1.48 -16.17 8.05
C TRP A 74 0.57 -17.15 7.30
N LEU A 75 0.44 -17.04 5.98
CA LEU A 75 -0.32 -18.00 5.16
C LEU A 75 0.27 -19.41 5.29
N GLU A 76 1.59 -19.54 5.19
CA GLU A 76 2.25 -20.83 5.26
C GLU A 76 2.09 -21.54 6.61
N GLU A 77 1.95 -20.78 7.69
CA GLU A 77 1.79 -21.29 9.06
C GLU A 77 0.33 -21.55 9.44
N ASN A 78 -0.64 -20.80 8.89
CA ASN A 78 -2.04 -20.82 9.35
C ASN A 78 -3.00 -21.50 8.39
N VAL A 79 -2.71 -21.54 7.08
CA VAL A 79 -3.55 -22.21 6.09
C VAL A 79 -3.24 -23.70 6.08
N LYS A 80 -4.25 -24.54 6.21
CA LYS A 80 -4.05 -26.00 6.23
C LYS A 80 -3.77 -26.52 4.81
N PRO A 81 -2.97 -27.59 4.68
CA PRO A 81 -2.82 -28.27 3.39
C PRO A 81 -4.19 -28.67 2.82
N GLY A 82 -4.42 -28.33 1.54
CA GLY A 82 -5.67 -28.60 0.83
C GLY A 82 -6.73 -27.49 0.94
N GLU A 83 -6.60 -26.52 1.85
CA GLU A 83 -7.46 -25.33 1.85
C GLU A 83 -7.07 -24.40 0.69
N SER A 84 -8.07 -23.88 -0.03
CA SER A 84 -7.86 -23.01 -1.18
C SER A 84 -7.61 -21.55 -0.77
N VAL A 85 -6.74 -20.87 -1.51
CA VAL A 85 -6.40 -19.46 -1.32
C VAL A 85 -6.80 -18.65 -2.54
N GLY A 86 -7.69 -17.69 -2.31
CA GLY A 86 -8.18 -16.72 -3.27
C GLY A 86 -7.27 -15.50 -3.37
N LEU A 87 -6.88 -15.13 -4.58
CA LEU A 87 -6.20 -13.88 -4.89
C LEU A 87 -7.09 -13.00 -5.75
N TRP A 88 -7.23 -11.73 -5.39
CA TRP A 88 -8.06 -10.75 -6.14
C TRP A 88 -7.47 -10.32 -7.48
N GLU A 89 -6.18 -10.53 -7.66
CA GLU A 89 -5.46 -10.20 -8.88
C GLU A 89 -4.46 -11.31 -9.18
N LEU A 90 -4.04 -11.37 -10.45
CA LEU A 90 -2.91 -12.21 -10.82
C LEU A 90 -1.71 -11.90 -9.91
N PRO A 91 -1.06 -12.93 -9.34
CA PRO A 91 0.05 -12.75 -8.43
C PRO A 91 1.22 -12.10 -9.16
N ARG A 92 1.58 -10.91 -8.73
CA ARG A 92 2.76 -10.15 -9.15
C ARG A 92 3.55 -9.76 -7.91
N PRO A 93 4.85 -9.51 -8.04
CA PRO A 93 5.68 -9.05 -6.91
C PRO A 93 5.10 -7.82 -6.19
N ALA A 94 4.35 -6.97 -6.89
CA ALA A 94 3.76 -5.76 -6.32
C ALA A 94 2.47 -5.98 -5.50
N ASN A 95 1.71 -7.05 -5.75
CA ASN A 95 0.34 -7.21 -5.22
C ASN A 95 0.10 -8.55 -4.51
N SER A 96 1.10 -9.43 -4.40
CA SER A 96 0.96 -10.77 -3.82
C SER A 96 1.93 -11.01 -2.68
N PRO A 97 1.53 -11.64 -1.57
CA PRO A 97 2.46 -12.08 -0.53
C PRO A 97 3.48 -13.09 -1.07
N TYR A 98 4.63 -13.21 -0.39
CA TYR A 98 5.66 -14.17 -0.76
C TYR A 98 5.42 -15.50 -0.05
N PHE A 99 4.70 -16.40 -0.72
CA PHE A 99 4.45 -17.76 -0.24
C PHE A 99 4.62 -18.77 -1.38
N ARG A 100 4.75 -20.04 -1.01
CA ARG A 100 4.79 -21.16 -1.93
C ARG A 100 3.44 -21.38 -2.60
N LEU A 101 3.34 -20.95 -3.86
CA LEU A 101 2.14 -21.09 -4.70
C LEU A 101 1.75 -22.56 -4.94
N ASP A 102 2.71 -23.49 -4.83
CA ASP A 102 2.50 -24.92 -5.00
C ASP A 102 1.93 -25.62 -3.75
N LYS A 103 1.92 -24.94 -2.59
CA LYS A 103 1.45 -25.51 -1.32
C LYS A 103 -0.08 -25.50 -1.19
N PHE A 104 -0.76 -24.63 -1.94
CA PHE A 104 -2.19 -24.38 -1.80
C PHE A 104 -2.89 -24.37 -3.17
N PRO A 105 -4.10 -24.91 -3.30
CA PRO A 105 -4.96 -24.64 -4.45
C PRO A 105 -5.22 -23.12 -4.55
N LEU A 106 -4.90 -22.53 -5.70
CA LEU A 106 -5.08 -21.10 -5.92
C LEU A 106 -6.33 -20.82 -6.75
N THR A 107 -7.14 -19.89 -6.29
CA THR A 107 -8.29 -19.38 -7.03
C THR A 107 -8.06 -17.90 -7.34
N LEU A 108 -8.19 -17.52 -8.60
CA LEU A 108 -8.20 -16.11 -8.98
C LEU A 108 -9.64 -15.61 -8.92
N LEU A 109 -9.88 -14.56 -8.16
CA LEU A 109 -11.18 -13.94 -8.01
C LEU A 109 -11.24 -12.69 -8.89
N ASP A 110 -12.03 -12.73 -9.96
CA ASP A 110 -12.36 -11.53 -10.73
C ASP A 110 -13.60 -10.87 -10.13
N TYR A 111 -13.43 -9.67 -9.56
CA TYR A 111 -14.52 -8.91 -8.96
C TYR A 111 -15.62 -8.54 -9.97
N ARG A 112 -15.31 -8.51 -11.28
CA ARG A 112 -16.29 -8.22 -12.34
C ARG A 112 -17.33 -9.32 -12.48
N ASP A 113 -17.00 -10.51 -12.01
CA ASP A 113 -17.88 -11.67 -12.01
C ASP A 113 -18.28 -12.10 -10.59
N ALA A 114 -18.10 -11.21 -9.59
CA ALA A 114 -18.44 -11.47 -8.19
C ALA A 114 -19.90 -11.96 -8.01
N GLU A 115 -20.84 -11.39 -8.77
CA GLU A 115 -22.25 -11.77 -8.74
C GLU A 115 -22.53 -13.17 -9.33
N LYS A 116 -21.60 -13.71 -10.12
CA LYS A 116 -21.71 -15.01 -10.80
C LYS A 116 -20.98 -16.13 -10.05
N LEU A 117 -20.19 -15.80 -9.02
CA LEU A 117 -19.49 -16.78 -8.21
C LEU A 117 -20.48 -17.47 -7.27
N ASP A 118 -20.64 -18.80 -7.41
CA ASP A 118 -21.35 -19.58 -6.41
C ASP A 118 -20.54 -19.53 -5.10
N ARG A 119 -21.24 -19.32 -3.98
CA ARG A 119 -20.64 -19.34 -2.63
C ARG A 119 -19.91 -20.66 -2.35
N LYS A 120 -20.31 -21.75 -2.99
CA LYS A 120 -19.63 -23.05 -2.88
C LYS A 120 -18.24 -23.05 -3.52
N ASP A 121 -18.06 -22.28 -4.58
CA ASP A 121 -16.80 -22.20 -5.35
C ASP A 121 -15.83 -21.15 -4.79
N LEU A 122 -16.28 -20.36 -3.81
CA LEU A 122 -15.45 -19.38 -3.13
C LEU A 122 -14.36 -20.07 -2.28
N PRO A 123 -13.11 -19.60 -2.35
CA PRO A 123 -11.98 -20.20 -1.67
C PRO A 123 -12.07 -20.08 -0.15
N GLU A 124 -11.44 -20.99 0.58
CA GLU A 124 -11.44 -20.99 2.06
C GLU A 124 -10.78 -19.73 2.63
N TRP A 125 -9.74 -19.25 1.95
CA TRP A 125 -9.00 -18.06 2.32
C TRP A 125 -9.01 -17.05 1.19
N VAL A 126 -8.92 -15.78 1.54
CA VAL A 126 -8.88 -14.67 0.60
C VAL A 126 -7.77 -13.72 1.01
N VAL A 127 -6.94 -13.32 0.05
CA VAL A 127 -5.89 -12.33 0.25
C VAL A 127 -6.22 -11.08 -0.55
N LEU A 128 -6.28 -9.96 0.16
CA LEU A 128 -6.52 -8.64 -0.40
C LEU A 128 -5.30 -7.75 -0.23
N HIS A 129 -4.80 -7.27 -1.36
CA HIS A 129 -3.80 -6.22 -1.44
C HIS A 129 -4.50 -4.86 -1.49
N GLN A 130 -4.03 -3.87 -0.73
CA GLN A 130 -4.55 -2.49 -0.72
C GLN A 130 -6.10 -2.41 -0.67
N PRO A 131 -6.73 -2.97 0.37
CA PRO A 131 -8.19 -3.13 0.46
C PRO A 131 -8.98 -1.82 0.27
N LYS A 132 -8.40 -0.66 0.63
CA LYS A 132 -9.00 0.67 0.39
C LYS A 132 -9.28 0.94 -1.10
N LEU A 133 -8.45 0.44 -2.02
CA LEU A 133 -8.64 0.59 -3.47
C LEU A 133 -9.69 -0.38 -4.02
N PHE A 134 -9.88 -1.52 -3.35
CA PHE A 134 -10.83 -2.56 -3.73
C PHE A 134 -12.16 -2.47 -2.98
N ARG A 135 -12.47 -1.33 -2.33
CA ARG A 135 -13.81 -1.05 -1.76
C ARG A 135 -14.82 -0.74 -2.87
N ARG A 136 -14.88 -1.58 -3.90
CA ARG A 136 -15.99 -1.59 -4.84
C ARG A 136 -17.13 -2.40 -4.22
N PRO A 137 -18.40 -2.01 -4.42
CA PRO A 137 -19.54 -2.70 -3.83
C PRO A 137 -19.53 -4.22 -4.06
N GLU A 138 -19.08 -4.66 -5.24
CA GLU A 138 -19.06 -6.06 -5.66
C GLU A 138 -18.03 -6.88 -4.86
N ALA A 139 -16.85 -6.31 -4.60
CA ALA A 139 -15.84 -6.94 -3.77
C ALA A 139 -16.31 -7.05 -2.30
N LEU A 140 -17.06 -6.06 -1.81
CA LEU A 140 -17.62 -6.08 -0.46
C LEU A 140 -18.64 -7.22 -0.29
N GLN A 141 -19.47 -7.49 -1.30
CA GLN A 141 -20.43 -8.60 -1.27
C GLN A 141 -19.74 -9.96 -1.11
N VAL A 142 -18.64 -10.20 -1.83
CA VAL A 142 -17.86 -11.44 -1.66
C VAL A 142 -17.31 -11.52 -0.23
N LEU A 143 -16.78 -10.42 0.31
CA LEU A 143 -16.19 -10.37 1.64
C LEU A 143 -17.21 -10.49 2.79
N GLU A 144 -18.51 -10.29 2.56
CA GLU A 144 -19.54 -10.54 3.59
C GLU A 144 -19.51 -11.99 4.07
N GLY A 145 -19.14 -12.93 3.19
CA GLY A 145 -18.96 -14.34 3.49
C GLY A 145 -17.68 -14.65 4.28
N TYR A 146 -16.87 -13.65 4.63
CA TYR A 146 -15.57 -13.84 5.25
C TYR A 146 -15.39 -13.05 6.56
N THR A 147 -14.48 -13.52 7.40
CA THR A 147 -13.97 -12.81 8.58
C THR A 147 -12.51 -12.43 8.38
N LEU A 148 -12.13 -11.23 8.82
CA LEU A 148 -10.73 -10.79 8.80
C LEU A 148 -9.93 -11.64 9.79
N ALA A 149 -8.95 -12.39 9.29
CA ALA A 149 -8.10 -13.25 10.09
C ALA A 149 -6.76 -12.57 10.43
N ALA A 150 -6.19 -11.82 9.49
CA ALA A 150 -4.95 -11.08 9.70
C ALA A 150 -4.89 -9.82 8.86
N ARG A 151 -4.17 -8.82 9.36
CA ARG A 151 -3.90 -7.55 8.66
C ARG A 151 -2.44 -7.16 8.85
N PHE A 152 -1.80 -6.80 7.76
CA PHE A 152 -0.41 -6.37 7.71
C PHE A 152 -0.36 -4.94 7.20
N ASP A 153 -0.23 -4.01 8.14
CA ASP A 153 -0.16 -2.59 7.82
C ASP A 153 1.23 -2.18 7.34
N ARG A 154 1.25 -1.20 6.44
CA ARG A 154 2.49 -0.61 5.96
C ARG A 154 3.26 0.05 7.12
N PRO A 155 4.59 -0.14 7.21
CA PRO A 155 5.41 0.58 8.15
C PRO A 155 5.30 2.09 7.93
N LYS A 156 4.89 2.82 8.97
CA LYS A 156 4.87 4.29 8.98
C LYS A 156 6.11 4.80 9.71
N LEU A 157 6.78 5.81 9.15
CA LEU A 157 7.86 6.53 9.85
C LEU A 157 7.28 7.46 10.92
N VAL A 158 6.18 8.13 10.59
CA VAL A 158 5.40 9.01 11.47
C VAL A 158 3.93 8.58 11.42
N PRO A 159 3.25 8.34 12.56
CA PRO A 159 1.90 7.73 12.56
C PRO A 159 0.81 8.56 11.88
N TRP A 160 0.91 9.89 11.98
CA TRP A 160 -0.10 10.86 11.54
C TRP A 160 0.05 11.28 10.07
N LEU A 161 1.21 11.05 9.45
CA LEU A 161 1.40 11.39 8.04
C LEU A 161 0.89 10.23 7.19
N GLU A 162 -0.22 10.47 6.50
CA GLU A 162 -0.68 9.59 5.43
C GLU A 162 -0.17 10.13 4.10
N VAL A 163 0.73 9.38 3.47
CA VAL A 163 1.04 9.63 2.07
C VAL A 163 0.11 8.74 1.25
N HIS A 164 -0.71 9.35 0.39
CA HIS A 164 -1.67 8.62 -0.44
C HIS A 164 -0.92 7.95 -1.60
N TRP A 165 -0.91 6.62 -1.56
CA TRP A 165 -0.22 5.79 -2.53
C TRP A 165 -1.25 5.11 -3.41
N SER A 166 -1.46 5.62 -4.62
CA SER A 166 -2.36 4.95 -5.54
C SER A 166 -1.75 3.67 -6.10
N GLU A 167 -0.44 3.60 -6.40
CA GLU A 167 0.10 2.44 -7.17
C GLU A 167 1.59 2.07 -6.91
N THR A 168 2.33 2.82 -6.07
CA THR A 168 3.81 2.75 -6.04
C THR A 168 4.43 2.37 -4.69
N THR A 169 3.75 1.58 -3.85
CA THR A 169 4.35 1.17 -2.56
C THR A 169 5.06 -0.18 -2.66
N ALA A 170 6.31 -0.21 -2.21
CA ALA A 170 7.07 -1.44 -2.02
C ALA A 170 6.53 -2.30 -0.86
N ASN A 171 5.82 -1.69 0.11
CA ASN A 171 5.10 -2.37 1.18
C ASN A 171 3.62 -1.96 1.20
N PRO A 172 2.75 -2.69 0.49
CA PRO A 172 1.33 -2.46 0.53
C PRO A 172 0.70 -3.00 1.82
N VAL A 173 -0.55 -2.62 2.05
CA VAL A 173 -1.37 -3.24 3.11
C VAL A 173 -1.89 -4.57 2.59
N PHE A 174 -1.78 -5.63 3.38
CA PHE A 174 -2.44 -6.91 3.12
C PHE A 174 -3.50 -7.20 4.17
N GLU A 175 -4.64 -7.70 3.73
CA GLU A 175 -5.66 -8.30 4.59
C GLU A 175 -5.88 -9.73 4.15
N ILE A 176 -5.96 -10.63 5.12
CA ILE A 176 -6.23 -12.04 4.91
C ILE A 176 -7.54 -12.37 5.60
N TYR A 177 -8.43 -12.97 4.83
CA TYR A 177 -9.80 -13.26 5.19
C TYR A 177 -10.04 -14.77 5.18
N ARG A 178 -10.85 -15.25 6.10
CA ARG A 178 -11.28 -16.65 6.19
C ARG A 178 -12.77 -16.76 5.92
N LYS A 179 -13.19 -17.75 5.14
CA LYS A 179 -14.60 -18.03 4.89
C LYS A 179 -15.32 -18.31 6.22
N LYS A 180 -16.48 -17.69 6.41
CA LYS A 180 -17.41 -17.98 7.50
C LYS A 180 -17.98 -19.38 7.28
N ARG A 181 -18.08 -20.15 8.36
CA ARG A 181 -18.77 -21.45 8.34
C ARG A 181 -20.26 -21.28 8.14
#